data_AF-A0A497P525-F1
#
_entry.id   AF-A0A497P525-F1
#
_cell.length_a   1.000
_cell.length_b   1.000
_cell.length_c   1.000
_cell.angle_alpha   90.00
_cell.angle_beta   90.00
_cell.angle_gamma   90.00
#
_symmetry.space_group_name_H-M   'P 1'
#
loop_
_entity.id
_entity.type
_entity.pdbx_description
1 polymer ?
#
loop_
_entity_poly.entity_id
_entity_poly.type
_entity_poly.pdbx_seq_one_letter_code
_entity_poly.pdbx_strand_id
1 'polypeptide(L)'
;MPITVLVGNIAAASGSNISLKGKIPAPIGSIISAVVLAGHSVDEGGTATYDILAATSATATKVDDYTITLNVDITTKDLLQLTYMPKTEYVKPSSV
;
A
#
# COMPACT_ATOMS: atom_id res chain seq x y z
N MET A 1 -12.22 12.20 -2.07
CA MET A 1 -10.86 12.77 -2.01
C MET A 1 -9.86 11.62 -1.96
N PRO A 2 -8.63 11.78 -2.48
CA PRO A 2 -7.59 10.77 -2.34
C PRO A 2 -7.27 10.47 -0.88
N ILE A 3 -6.95 9.21 -0.59
CA ILE A 3 -6.47 8.73 0.71
C ILE A 3 -5.01 8.32 0.52
N THR A 4 -4.14 8.75 1.44
CA THR A 4 -2.75 8.26 1.52
C THR A 4 -2.58 7.47 2.80
N VAL A 5 -2.02 6.28 2.69
CA VAL A 5 -1.73 5.37 3.80
C VAL A 5 -0.28 4.92 3.73
N LEU A 6 0.32 4.67 4.89
CA LEU A 6 1.57 3.92 5.00
C LEU A 6 1.25 2.53 5.53
N VAL A 7 1.67 1.52 4.79
CA VAL A 7 1.42 0.11 5.09
C VAL A 7 2.75 -0.59 5.29
N GLY A 8 3.02 -1.01 6.53
CA GLY A 8 4.18 -1.83 6.87
C GLY A 8 3.84 -3.30 7.12
N ASN A 9 4.90 -4.07 7.40
CA ASN A 9 4.82 -5.49 7.75
C ASN A 9 3.98 -6.28 6.73
N ILE A 10 4.33 -6.11 5.45
CA ILE A 10 3.81 -6.85 4.31
C ILE A 10 4.99 -7.45 3.57
N ALA A 11 4.85 -8.65 3.03
CA ALA A 11 5.86 -9.23 2.14
C ALA A 11 5.15 -9.85 0.94
N ALA A 12 5.62 -9.50 -0.25
CA ALA A 12 5.07 -10.00 -1.50
C ALA A 12 6.12 -9.87 -2.59
N ALA A 13 6.26 -10.93 -3.39
CA ALA A 13 7.06 -10.85 -4.61
C ALA A 13 6.32 -10.01 -5.67
N SER A 14 7.08 -9.45 -6.61
CA SER A 14 6.55 -8.79 -7.81
C SER A 14 5.54 -9.71 -8.52
N GLY A 15 4.41 -9.15 -8.92
CA GLY A 15 3.32 -9.89 -9.55
C GLY A 15 2.43 -10.68 -8.57
N SER A 16 2.72 -10.67 -7.27
CA SER A 16 1.88 -11.33 -6.26
C SER A 16 0.77 -10.42 -5.73
N ASN A 17 -0.35 -11.03 -5.30
CA ASN A 17 -1.45 -10.31 -4.65
C ASN A 17 -1.04 -9.87 -3.23
N ILE A 18 -1.25 -8.59 -2.93
CA ILE A 18 -1.05 -7.97 -1.62
C ILE A 18 -2.43 -7.65 -1.04
N SER A 19 -2.78 -8.30 0.08
CA SER A 19 -4.01 -8.00 0.81
C SER A 19 -3.81 -6.81 1.75
N LEU A 20 -4.68 -5.80 1.60
CA LEU A 20 -4.70 -4.56 2.36
C LEU A 20 -5.91 -4.49 3.32
N LYS A 21 -6.67 -5.57 3.44
CA LYS A 21 -7.84 -5.64 4.32
C LYS A 21 -7.42 -5.38 5.78
N GLY A 22 -8.06 -4.42 6.42
CA GLY A 22 -7.71 -3.97 7.78
C GLY A 22 -6.44 -3.11 7.89
N LYS A 23 -5.73 -2.87 6.77
CA LYS A 23 -4.57 -1.96 6.68
C LYS A 23 -4.94 -0.61 6.04
N ILE A 24 -6.08 -0.54 5.35
CA ILE A 24 -6.59 0.69 4.72
C ILE A 24 -8.03 0.97 5.15
N PRO A 25 -8.45 2.24 5.23
CA PRO A 25 -9.75 2.62 5.83
C PRO A 25 -10.95 2.42 4.90
N ALA A 26 -10.75 2.27 3.60
CA ALA A 26 -11.84 2.16 2.62
C ALA A 26 -11.41 1.34 1.39
N PRO A 27 -12.38 0.72 0.66
CA PRO A 27 -12.06 -0.03 -0.54
C PRO A 27 -11.38 0.83 -1.61
N ILE A 28 -10.51 0.23 -2.41
CA ILE A 28 -9.79 0.92 -3.48
C ILE A 28 -10.69 1.04 -4.72
N GLY A 29 -10.87 2.26 -5.22
CA GLY A 29 -11.49 2.53 -6.52
C GLY A 29 -10.45 2.64 -7.63
N SER A 30 -9.38 3.41 -7.40
CA SER A 30 -8.23 3.49 -8.29
C SER A 30 -6.95 3.88 -7.54
N ILE A 31 -5.80 3.36 -7.98
CA ILE A 31 -4.49 3.77 -7.44
C ILE A 31 -4.02 5.02 -8.16
N ILE A 32 -3.61 6.03 -7.39
CA ILE A 32 -2.98 7.26 -7.90
C ILE A 32 -1.46 7.10 -7.87
N SER A 33 -0.91 6.56 -6.79
CA SER A 33 0.52 6.34 -6.61
C SER A 33 0.80 5.20 -5.64
N ALA A 34 1.86 4.44 -5.90
CA ALA A 34 2.41 3.46 -4.99
C ALA A 34 3.93 3.66 -4.94
N VAL A 35 4.47 3.85 -3.74
CA VAL A 35 5.90 4.02 -3.50
C VAL A 35 6.32 3.05 -2.42
N VAL A 36 7.34 2.25 -2.73
CA VAL A 36 7.99 1.37 -1.74
C VAL A 36 9.16 2.13 -1.17
N LEU A 37 9.11 2.39 0.12
CA LEU A 37 10.18 2.98 0.90
C LEU A 37 10.96 1.83 1.52
N ALA A 38 12.21 1.63 1.09
CA ALA A 38 13.06 0.58 1.60
C ALA A 38 13.28 0.79 3.10
N GLY A 39 13.01 -0.24 3.91
CA GLY A 39 13.23 -0.18 5.35
C GLY A 39 14.45 -0.96 5.81
N HIS A 40 15.12 -0.46 6.85
CA HIS A 40 16.26 -1.13 7.47
C HIS A 40 15.81 -2.01 8.65
N SER A 41 16.53 -3.11 8.85
CA SER A 41 16.46 -3.89 10.10
C SER A 41 17.31 -3.19 11.15
N VAL A 42 16.78 -3.03 12.35
CA VAL A 42 17.54 -2.61 13.53
C VAL A 42 18.44 -3.79 13.96
N ASP A 43 19.72 -3.55 14.16
CA ASP A 43 20.53 -4.43 15.02
C ASP A 43 20.16 -4.17 16.49
N GLU A 44 20.26 -5.19 17.34
CA GLU A 44 19.86 -5.17 18.77
C GLU A 44 20.45 -3.95 19.51
N GLY A 45 19.63 -2.93 19.79
CA GLY A 45 20.10 -1.69 20.41
C GLY A 45 19.09 -0.55 20.52
N GLY A 46 17.94 -0.63 19.83
CA GLY A 46 16.75 0.11 20.25
C GLY A 46 16.54 1.52 19.68
N THR A 47 17.03 1.84 18.48
CA THR A 47 16.48 2.99 17.73
C THR A 47 16.47 2.67 16.24
N ALA A 48 15.27 2.46 15.69
CA ALA A 48 15.07 2.31 14.26
C ALA A 48 15.15 3.70 13.61
N THR A 49 16.32 4.06 13.10
CA THR A 49 16.46 5.24 12.24
C THR A 49 16.11 4.83 10.82
N TYR A 50 14.99 5.33 10.28
CA TYR A 50 14.65 5.15 8.88
C TYR A 50 15.48 6.12 8.04
N ASP A 51 16.69 5.72 7.67
CA ASP A 51 17.37 6.41 6.58
C ASP A 51 16.61 6.09 5.29
N ILE A 52 15.97 7.09 4.68
CA ILE A 52 15.23 6.98 3.41
C ILE A 52 16.27 6.70 2.30
N LEU A 53 16.75 5.46 2.18
CA LEU A 53 17.88 5.16 1.29
C LEU A 53 17.48 4.61 -0.08
N ALA A 54 16.22 4.25 -0.30
CA ALA A 54 15.68 4.10 -1.65
C ALA A 54 14.15 4.21 -1.64
N ALA A 55 13.63 5.12 -2.47
CA ALA A 55 12.21 5.17 -2.81
C ALA A 55 12.04 4.58 -4.21
N THR A 56 11.34 3.46 -4.31
CA THR A 56 11.06 2.81 -5.58
C THR A 56 9.61 3.07 -5.96
N SER A 57 9.40 3.70 -7.11
CA SER A 57 8.06 3.85 -7.67
C SER A 57 7.55 2.48 -8.11
N ALA A 58 6.39 2.09 -7.60
CA ALA A 58 5.73 0.85 -7.94
C ALA A 58 4.50 1.14 -8.81
N THR A 59 4.24 0.27 -9.78
CA THR A 59 3.02 0.30 -10.59
C THR A 59 2.08 -0.80 -10.11
N ALA A 60 0.85 -0.42 -9.78
CA ALA A 60 -0.20 -1.38 -9.51
C ALA A 60 -0.70 -1.98 -10.84
N THR A 61 -0.45 -3.27 -11.04
CA THR A 61 -0.84 -4.01 -12.26
C THR A 61 -2.21 -4.65 -12.14
N LYS A 62 -2.69 -4.85 -10.90
CA LYS A 62 -4.05 -5.28 -10.60
C LYS A 62 -4.55 -4.53 -9.37
N VAL A 63 -5.82 -4.16 -9.38
CA VAL A 63 -6.47 -3.41 -8.30
C VAL A 63 -7.88 -3.98 -8.09
N ASP A 64 -8.11 -4.47 -6.88
CA ASP A 64 -9.42 -4.91 -6.35
C ASP A 64 -9.69 -4.15 -5.03
N ASP A 65 -10.90 -4.28 -4.48
CA ASP A 65 -11.40 -3.50 -3.34
C ASP A 65 -10.44 -3.44 -2.12
N TYR A 66 -9.69 -4.51 -1.83
CA TYR A 66 -8.66 -4.51 -0.78
C TYR A 66 -7.40 -5.28 -1.18
N THR A 67 -7.18 -5.45 -2.47
CA THR A 67 -6.06 -6.25 -2.97
C THR A 67 -5.40 -5.49 -4.11
N ILE A 68 -4.08 -5.42 -4.11
CA ILE A 68 -3.31 -4.89 -5.23
C ILE A 68 -2.24 -5.88 -5.65
N THR A 69 -1.78 -5.77 -6.89
CA THR A 69 -0.56 -6.43 -7.36
C THR A 69 0.42 -5.35 -7.78
N LEU A 70 1.66 -5.42 -7.31
CA LEU A 70 2.71 -4.48 -7.66
C LEU A 70 3.75 -5.15 -8.57
N ASN A 71 4.42 -4.37 -9.41
CA ASN A 71 5.51 -4.81 -10.28
C ASN A 71 6.89 -4.85 -9.59
N VAL A 72 6.94 -4.64 -8.28
CA VAL A 72 8.16 -4.66 -7.47
C VAL A 72 7.99 -5.61 -6.28
N ASP A 73 9.10 -6.15 -5.80
CA ASP A 73 9.13 -6.89 -4.55
C ASP A 73 8.96 -5.94 -3.35
N ILE A 74 8.28 -6.44 -2.32
CA ILE A 74 8.16 -5.79 -1.01
C ILE A 74 8.54 -6.80 0.06
N THR A 75 9.35 -6.39 1.01
CA THR A 75 9.76 -7.18 2.17
C THR A 75 9.08 -6.67 3.44
N THR A 76 9.05 -7.48 4.50
CA THR A 76 8.46 -7.09 5.80
C THR A 76 9.13 -5.87 6.44
N LYS A 77 10.34 -5.53 6.00
CA LYS A 77 11.08 -4.35 6.47
C LYS A 77 10.63 -3.07 5.78
N ASP A 78 10.06 -3.16 4.59
CA ASP A 78 9.69 -2.00 3.78
C ASP A 78 8.36 -1.38 4.21
N LEU A 79 8.16 -0.13 3.81
CA LEU A 79 6.90 0.58 3.95
C LEU A 79 6.32 0.88 2.57
N LEU A 80 5.08 0.47 2.33
CA LEU A 80 4.32 0.84 1.16
C LEU A 80 3.54 2.11 1.44
N GLN A 81 3.93 3.21 0.82
CA GLN A 81 3.10 4.41 0.74
C GLN A 81 2.16 4.27 -0.45
N LEU A 82 0.86 4.21 -0.17
CA LEU A 82 -0.18 4.06 -1.18
C LEU A 82 -1.10 5.27 -1.16
N THR A 83 -1.24 5.95 -2.30
CA THR A 83 -2.22 7.00 -2.51
C THR A 83 -3.27 6.50 -3.50
N TYR A 84 -4.55 6.54 -3.11
CA TYR A 84 -5.63 5.97 -3.91
C TYR A 84 -6.92 6.78 -3.78
N MET A 85 -7.79 6.70 -4.79
CA MET A 85 -9.17 7.14 -4.68
C MET A 85 -9.99 5.99 -4.07
N PRO A 86 -10.67 6.20 -2.94
CA PRO A 86 -11.55 5.18 -2.41
C PRO A 86 -12.71 4.95 -3.38
N LYS A 87 -13.16 3.70 -3.46
CA LYS A 87 -14.43 3.37 -4.09
C LYS A 87 -15.48 4.03 -3.20
N THR A 88 -15.95 5.21 -3.59
CA THR A 88 -17.21 5.71 -3.05
C THR A 88 -18.19 4.61 -3.36
N GLU A 89 -18.73 3.93 -2.35
CA GLU A 89 -19.98 3.24 -2.56
C GLU A 89 -20.88 4.29 -3.19
N TYR A 90 -21.25 4.06 -4.45
CA TYR A 90 -22.36 4.76 -5.05
C TYR A 90 -23.51 4.36 -4.14
N VAL A 91 -23.79 5.15 -3.12
CA VAL A 91 -24.98 5.00 -2.30
C VAL A 91 -26.09 5.22 -3.32
N LYS A 92 -26.60 4.12 -3.89
CA LYS A 92 -27.80 4.15 -4.71
C LYS A 92 -28.79 4.93 -3.86
N PRO A 93 -29.26 6.11 -4.27
CA PRO A 93 -30.32 6.76 -3.52
C PRO A 93 -31.46 5.74 -3.48
N SER A 94 -31.79 5.24 -2.29
CA SER A 94 -32.97 4.39 -2.10
C SER A 94 -34.13 5.15 -2.73
N SER A 95 -34.60 4.65 -3.86
CA SER A 95 -35.75 5.22 -4.54
C SER A 95 -36.92 5.02 -3.59
N VAL A 96 -37.49 6.14 -3.14
CA VAL A 96 -38.70 6.23 -2.32
C VAL A 96 -39.86 5.55 -3.03
#